data_AF-A0A094KBE3-F1
#
_entry.id   AF-A0A094KBE3-F1
#
_cell.length_a   1.000
_cell.length_b   1.000
_cell.length_c   1.000
_cell.angle_alpha   90.00
_cell.angle_beta   90.00
_cell.angle_gamma   90.00
#
_symmetry.space_group_name_H-M   'P 1'
#
loop_
_entity.id
_entity.type
_entity.pdbx_description
1 polymer ?
#
loop_
_entity_poly.entity_id
_entity_poly.type
_entity_poly.pdbx_seq_one_letter_code
_entity_poly.pdbx_strand_id
1 'polypeptide(L)'
;MENNVFCCYNLQPYRPKTLDHEAKFTDFISWAKRASIGKSCVADTPGATEHYPYAIQLVRQVNYGRLESKCYFVPQDNPARDFVEITADDLVDANFEKVNSYKNFKCLIHNKFFEVNLYQKDLVNRHHWRATISRPAEEIDIPAKPKETASQQLSNNSLAQETENLSRRSDTGVV
;
A
#
# COMPACT_ATOMS: atom_id res chain seq x y z
N MET A 1 -5.24 -20.70 -23.44
CA MET A 1 -5.92 -19.39 -23.59
C MET A 1 -6.02 -18.78 -22.21
N GLU A 2 -5.21 -17.76 -21.92
CA GLU A 2 -5.18 -17.03 -20.64
C GLU A 2 -6.18 -15.85 -20.63
N ASN A 3 -7.35 -15.99 -21.25
CA ASN A 3 -8.26 -14.86 -21.48
C ASN A 3 -9.20 -14.64 -20.28
N ASN A 4 -8.76 -14.90 -19.05
CA ASN A 4 -9.58 -14.73 -17.85
C ASN A 4 -8.78 -14.06 -16.73
N VAL A 5 -9.44 -13.26 -15.91
CA VAL A 5 -8.85 -12.54 -14.76
C VAL A 5 -7.97 -13.46 -13.89
N PHE A 6 -8.38 -14.72 -13.70
CA PHE A 6 -7.66 -15.75 -12.93
C PHE A 6 -6.86 -16.74 -13.78
N CYS A 7 -6.42 -16.37 -14.99
CA CYS A 7 -5.80 -17.22 -16.04
C CYS A 7 -6.71 -18.26 -16.69
N CYS A 8 -7.60 -18.94 -15.95
CA CYS A 8 -8.61 -19.85 -16.50
C CYS A 8 -9.73 -20.16 -15.50
N TYR A 9 -10.71 -20.97 -15.93
CA TYR A 9 -11.84 -21.39 -15.09
C TYR A 9 -11.49 -22.41 -13.99
N ASN A 10 -10.34 -23.09 -14.08
CA ASN A 10 -9.88 -24.10 -13.12
C ASN A 10 -9.23 -23.46 -11.89
N LEU A 11 -10.02 -22.63 -11.19
CA LEU A 11 -9.64 -21.94 -9.97
C LEU A 11 -10.13 -22.73 -8.76
N GLN A 12 -9.22 -23.09 -7.85
CA GLN A 12 -9.53 -23.81 -6.63
C GLN A 12 -9.27 -22.93 -5.40
N PRO A 13 -10.18 -22.89 -4.41
CA PRO A 13 -9.90 -22.26 -3.13
C PRO A 13 -8.65 -22.88 -2.48
N TYR A 14 -7.82 -22.04 -1.88
CA TYR A 14 -6.64 -22.48 -1.12
C TYR A 14 -6.83 -22.13 0.35
N ARG A 15 -6.91 -23.16 1.20
CA ARG A 15 -7.21 -23.03 2.64
C ARG A 15 -8.49 -22.21 2.90
N PRO A 16 -9.64 -22.66 2.37
CA PRO A 16 -10.89 -21.90 2.46
C PRO A 16 -11.30 -21.70 3.93
N LYS A 17 -11.67 -20.47 4.26
CA LYS A 17 -12.29 -20.06 5.52
C LYS A 17 -13.46 -19.16 5.20
N THR A 18 -14.59 -19.29 5.90
CA THR A 18 -15.69 -18.33 5.79
C THR A 18 -15.31 -17.04 6.51
N LEU A 19 -15.58 -15.89 5.89
CA LEU A 19 -15.22 -14.56 6.43
C LEU A 19 -16.44 -13.63 6.45
N ASP A 20 -16.36 -12.55 7.23
CA ASP A 20 -17.42 -11.55 7.42
C ASP A 20 -17.85 -10.81 6.14
N HIS A 21 -17.08 -10.95 5.05
CA HIS A 21 -17.30 -10.32 3.75
C HIS A 21 -17.42 -11.32 2.59
N GLU A 22 -17.87 -12.55 2.89
CA GLU A 22 -17.99 -13.63 1.91
C GLU A 22 -18.75 -13.24 0.63
N ALA A 23 -19.82 -12.46 0.78
CA ALA A 23 -20.64 -12.00 -0.33
C ALA A 23 -19.82 -11.16 -1.33
N LYS A 24 -18.99 -10.22 -0.84
CA LYS A 24 -18.15 -9.35 -1.68
C LYS A 24 -17.14 -10.16 -2.49
N PHE A 25 -16.51 -11.15 -1.86
CA PHE A 25 -15.61 -12.07 -2.57
C PHE A 25 -16.38 -12.92 -3.58
N THR A 26 -17.54 -13.46 -3.20
CA THR A 26 -18.35 -14.31 -4.09
C THR A 26 -18.79 -13.56 -5.34
N ASP A 27 -19.24 -12.32 -5.20
CA ASP A 27 -19.62 -11.45 -6.31
C ASP A 27 -18.40 -11.22 -7.25
N PHE A 28 -17.24 -10.84 -6.68
CA PHE A 28 -16.02 -10.62 -7.46
C PHE A 28 -15.55 -11.87 -8.21
N ILE A 29 -15.47 -13.03 -7.54
CA ILE A 29 -15.04 -14.29 -8.18
C ILE A 29 -16.02 -14.67 -9.30
N SER A 30 -17.32 -14.47 -9.08
CA SER A 30 -18.35 -14.78 -10.07
C SER A 30 -18.22 -13.91 -11.31
N TRP A 31 -18.00 -12.60 -11.13
CA TRP A 31 -17.73 -11.68 -12.23
C TRP A 31 -16.42 -12.04 -12.94
N ALA A 32 -15.32 -12.21 -12.22
CA ALA A 32 -13.99 -12.43 -12.79
C ALA A 32 -13.91 -13.73 -13.61
N LYS A 33 -14.68 -14.76 -13.25
CA LYS A 33 -14.84 -15.97 -14.09
C LYS A 33 -15.52 -15.66 -15.43
N ARG A 34 -16.46 -14.73 -15.49
CA ARG A 34 -17.13 -14.34 -16.75
C ARG A 34 -16.33 -13.30 -17.54
N ALA A 35 -15.58 -12.46 -16.85
CA ALA A 35 -14.79 -11.39 -17.45
C ALA A 35 -13.61 -11.94 -18.26
N SER A 36 -13.44 -11.41 -19.48
CA SER A 36 -12.27 -11.71 -20.32
C SER A 36 -11.24 -10.60 -20.22
N ILE A 37 -9.96 -10.96 -20.04
CA ILE A 37 -8.83 -10.02 -20.13
C ILE A 37 -8.75 -9.58 -21.59
N GLY A 38 -9.17 -8.36 -21.89
CA GLY A 38 -9.32 -7.85 -23.26
C GLY A 38 -10.32 -6.70 -23.34
N LYS A 39 -11.21 -6.59 -22.34
CA LYS A 39 -11.98 -5.37 -22.09
C LYS A 39 -11.18 -4.50 -21.11
N SER A 40 -10.17 -3.79 -21.63
CA SER A 40 -9.64 -2.62 -20.94
C SER A 40 -10.79 -1.63 -20.83
N CYS A 41 -11.40 -1.59 -19.65
CA CYS A 41 -12.27 -0.51 -19.23
C CYS A 41 -11.48 0.29 -18.21
N VAL A 42 -10.43 0.96 -18.70
CA VAL A 42 -10.03 2.20 -18.02
C VAL A 42 -11.24 3.11 -18.22
N ALA A 43 -12.10 3.18 -17.22
CA ALA A 43 -13.10 4.22 -17.20
C ALA A 43 -12.32 5.51 -16.95
N ASP A 44 -12.11 6.30 -18.01
CA ASP A 44 -11.70 7.69 -17.92
C ASP A 44 -12.82 8.50 -17.27
N THR A 45 -13.10 8.22 -15.99
CA THR A 45 -14.03 9.01 -15.20
C THR A 45 -13.29 9.48 -13.94
N PRO A 46 -12.55 10.61 -14.06
CA PRO A 46 -11.98 11.28 -12.90
C PRO A 46 -13.10 11.58 -11.90
N GLY A 47 -13.00 11.04 -10.68
CA GLY A 47 -13.97 11.28 -9.59
C GLY A 47 -14.94 10.13 -9.26
N ALA A 48 -14.87 8.98 -9.94
CA ALA A 48 -15.79 7.86 -9.69
C ALA A 48 -15.57 7.13 -8.35
N THR A 49 -14.39 7.23 -7.73
CA THR A 49 -14.05 6.46 -6.53
C THR A 49 -14.73 6.93 -5.25
N GLU A 50 -15.32 8.13 -5.22
CA GLU A 50 -16.11 8.58 -4.07
C GLU A 50 -17.41 7.75 -3.89
N HIS A 51 -17.92 7.14 -4.96
CA HIS A 51 -19.18 6.41 -4.94
C HIS A 51 -19.05 4.92 -4.59
N TYR A 52 -17.85 4.35 -4.60
CA TYR A 52 -17.70 2.90 -4.41
C TYR A 52 -17.64 2.49 -2.93
N PRO A 53 -18.40 1.47 -2.51
CA PRO A 53 -18.49 1.05 -1.11
C PRO A 53 -17.29 0.23 -0.62
N TYR A 54 -16.53 -0.38 -1.54
CA TYR A 54 -15.34 -1.18 -1.26
C TYR A 54 -14.52 -1.36 -2.55
N ALA A 55 -13.28 -1.80 -2.40
CA ALA A 55 -12.44 -2.24 -3.51
C ALA A 55 -11.84 -3.62 -3.24
N ILE A 56 -11.45 -4.31 -4.31
CA ILE A 56 -10.81 -5.62 -4.28
C ILE A 56 -9.43 -5.50 -4.90
N GLN A 57 -8.41 -5.96 -4.20
CA GLN A 57 -7.09 -6.15 -4.78
C GLN A 57 -6.93 -7.61 -5.19
N LEU A 58 -6.51 -7.83 -6.44
CA LEU A 58 -6.10 -9.13 -6.95
C LEU A 58 -4.59 -9.16 -7.10
N VAL A 59 -3.94 -10.00 -6.30
CA VAL A 59 -2.51 -10.30 -6.40
C VAL A 59 -2.36 -11.64 -7.11
N ARG A 60 -1.50 -11.70 -8.13
CA ARG A 60 -1.16 -12.92 -8.86
C ARG A 60 0.30 -13.25 -8.68
N GLN A 61 0.60 -14.51 -8.36
CA GLN A 61 1.96 -15.03 -8.25
C GLN A 61 2.10 -16.31 -9.07
N VAL A 62 3.32 -16.58 -9.52
CA VAL A 62 3.67 -17.88 -10.12
C VAL A 62 4.41 -18.70 -9.07
N ASN A 63 3.99 -19.96 -8.90
CA ASN A 63 4.64 -20.94 -8.03
C ASN A 63 4.87 -20.47 -6.58
N TYR A 64 3.92 -19.74 -5.98
CA TYR A 64 4.04 -19.13 -4.64
C TYR A 64 5.26 -18.20 -4.46
N GLY A 65 5.87 -17.77 -5.57
CA GLY A 65 7.10 -16.99 -5.56
C GLY A 65 6.84 -15.55 -5.99
N ARG A 66 7.44 -15.17 -7.12
CA ARG A 66 7.45 -13.79 -7.61
C ARG A 66 6.02 -13.32 -7.92
N LEU A 67 5.76 -12.06 -7.54
CA LEU A 67 4.58 -11.32 -7.97
C LEU A 67 4.59 -11.16 -9.51
N GLU A 68 3.50 -11.57 -10.16
CA GLU A 68 3.29 -11.41 -11.60
C GLU A 68 2.49 -10.13 -11.87
N SER A 69 1.40 -9.93 -11.12
CA SER A 69 0.57 -8.75 -11.26
C SER A 69 -0.15 -8.38 -9.97
N LYS A 70 -0.55 -7.12 -9.88
CA LYS A 70 -1.36 -6.56 -8.80
C LYS A 70 -2.34 -5.56 -9.41
N CYS A 71 -3.62 -5.89 -9.37
CA CYS A 71 -4.68 -5.08 -9.95
C CYS A 71 -5.72 -4.75 -8.86
N TYR A 72 -6.46 -3.67 -9.07
CA TYR A 72 -7.48 -3.19 -8.14
C TYR A 72 -8.81 -3.02 -8.86
N PHE A 73 -9.89 -3.40 -8.20
CA PHE A 73 -11.22 -3.42 -8.80
C PHE A 73 -12.24 -2.83 -7.85
N VAL A 74 -13.22 -2.12 -8.40
CA VAL A 74 -14.39 -1.61 -7.66
C VAL A 74 -15.66 -2.11 -8.31
N PRO A 75 -16.72 -2.39 -7.52
CA PRO A 75 -18.00 -2.80 -8.08
C PRO A 75 -18.62 -1.64 -8.85
N GLN A 76 -19.16 -1.91 -10.02
CA GLN A 76 -19.96 -0.95 -10.77
C GLN A 76 -21.42 -1.00 -10.30
N ASP A 77 -22.08 0.15 -10.25
CA ASP A 77 -23.52 0.22 -10.00
C ASP A 77 -24.28 -0.22 -11.25
N ASN A 78 -24.37 -1.54 -11.45
CA ASN A 78 -25.12 -2.13 -12.54
C ASN A 78 -25.81 -3.46 -12.12
N PRO A 79 -26.91 -3.85 -12.79
CA PRO A 79 -27.61 -5.09 -12.48
C PRO A 79 -26.75 -6.36 -12.66
N ALA A 80 -25.70 -6.28 -13.49
CA ALA A 80 -24.80 -7.39 -13.78
C ALA A 80 -23.77 -7.66 -12.67
N ARG A 81 -23.66 -6.74 -11.69
CA ARG A 81 -22.64 -6.74 -10.62
C ARG A 81 -21.23 -6.85 -11.20
N ASP A 82 -20.96 -6.08 -12.24
CA ASP A 82 -19.64 -6.04 -12.84
C ASP A 82 -18.65 -5.25 -11.99
N PHE A 83 -17.37 -5.40 -12.32
CA PHE A 83 -16.29 -4.65 -11.71
C PHE A 83 -15.49 -3.92 -12.79
N VAL A 84 -14.92 -2.78 -12.40
CA VAL A 84 -14.01 -1.98 -13.22
C VAL A 84 -12.65 -1.93 -12.55
N GLU A 85 -11.58 -1.97 -13.35
CA GLU A 85 -10.22 -1.84 -12.86
C GLU A 85 -9.92 -0.37 -12.55
N ILE A 86 -9.26 -0.12 -11.42
CA ILE A 86 -8.82 1.21 -10.98
C ILE A 86 -7.33 1.17 -10.64
N THR A 87 -6.71 2.35 -10.52
CA THR A 87 -5.31 2.48 -10.16
C THR A 87 -5.11 2.40 -8.64
N ALA A 88 -3.86 2.20 -8.22
CA ALA A 88 -3.51 2.32 -6.81
C ALA A 88 -3.70 3.76 -6.29
N ASP A 89 -3.48 4.75 -7.15
CA ASP A 89 -3.66 6.17 -6.81
C ASP A 89 -5.14 6.50 -6.58
N ASP A 90 -6.06 5.87 -7.31
CA ASP A 90 -7.49 6.03 -7.09
C ASP A 90 -7.95 5.51 -5.73
N LEU A 91 -7.33 4.42 -5.23
CA LEU A 91 -7.61 3.89 -3.88
C LEU A 91 -7.12 4.84 -2.79
N VAL A 92 -5.91 5.33 -3.02
CA VAL A 92 -5.24 6.39 -2.29
C VAL A 92 -6.21 7.57 -2.22
N ASP A 93 -6.50 8.23 -3.32
CA ASP A 93 -7.29 9.47 -3.34
C ASP A 93 -8.70 9.33 -2.73
N ALA A 94 -9.30 8.14 -2.79
CA ALA A 94 -10.60 7.85 -2.20
C ALA A 94 -10.56 7.28 -0.76
N ASN A 95 -9.40 7.33 -0.09
CA ASN A 95 -9.21 6.92 1.30
C ASN A 95 -9.60 5.45 1.58
N PHE A 96 -9.21 4.54 0.70
CA PHE A 96 -9.40 3.11 0.92
C PHE A 96 -8.26 2.51 1.74
N GLU A 97 -8.60 1.74 2.77
CA GLU A 97 -7.66 0.99 3.58
C GLU A 97 -7.84 -0.52 3.43
N LYS A 98 -6.74 -1.27 3.51
CA LYS A 98 -6.77 -2.73 3.46
C LYS A 98 -7.43 -3.26 4.72
N VAL A 99 -8.51 -4.00 4.56
CA VAL A 99 -9.17 -4.71 5.65
C VAL A 99 -8.46 -6.05 5.85
N ASN A 100 -8.42 -6.55 7.09
CA ASN A 100 -7.90 -7.88 7.40
C ASN A 100 -8.86 -9.02 6.95
N SER A 101 -9.29 -8.98 5.70
CA SER A 101 -10.19 -9.94 5.07
C SER A 101 -9.66 -10.29 3.68
N TYR A 102 -9.37 -11.57 3.46
CA TYR A 102 -8.74 -12.04 2.23
C TYR A 102 -9.11 -13.47 1.87
N LYS A 103 -9.08 -13.79 0.58
CA LYS A 103 -9.26 -15.14 0.05
C LYS A 103 -8.09 -15.54 -0.81
N ASN A 104 -7.72 -16.80 -0.73
CA ASN A 104 -6.65 -17.36 -1.53
C ASN A 104 -7.18 -18.41 -2.48
N PHE A 105 -6.63 -18.43 -3.68
CA PHE A 105 -6.96 -19.39 -4.72
C PHE A 105 -5.70 -19.86 -5.44
N LYS A 106 -5.78 -21.04 -6.04
CA LYS A 106 -4.71 -21.59 -6.88
C LYS A 106 -5.28 -22.12 -8.18
N CYS A 107 -4.47 -22.04 -9.24
CA CYS A 107 -4.68 -22.75 -10.48
C CYS A 107 -3.53 -23.75 -10.65
N LEU A 108 -3.84 -25.04 -10.57
CA LEU A 108 -2.83 -26.11 -10.70
C LEU A 108 -2.33 -26.24 -12.14
N ILE A 109 -3.17 -25.94 -13.14
CA ILE A 109 -2.85 -26.08 -14.57
C ILE A 109 -1.73 -25.10 -14.98
N HIS A 110 -1.82 -23.85 -14.51
CA HIS A 110 -0.86 -22.80 -14.85
C HIS A 110 0.12 -22.49 -13.72
N ASN A 111 0.11 -23.30 -12.65
CA ASN A 111 0.90 -23.10 -11.43
C ASN A 111 0.84 -21.65 -10.89
N LYS A 112 -0.36 -21.07 -10.88
CA LYS A 112 -0.60 -19.70 -10.41
C LYS A 112 -1.28 -19.70 -9.05
N PHE A 113 -0.94 -18.71 -8.23
CA PHE A 113 -1.54 -18.43 -6.94
C PHE A 113 -2.15 -17.03 -6.96
N PHE A 114 -3.29 -16.88 -6.30
CA PHE A 114 -4.04 -15.64 -6.28
C PHE A 114 -4.46 -15.30 -4.86
N GLU A 115 -4.15 -14.08 -4.42
CA GLU A 115 -4.65 -13.49 -3.19
C GLU A 115 -5.64 -12.38 -3.55
N VAL A 116 -6.83 -12.45 -2.96
CA VAL A 116 -7.93 -11.50 -3.16
C VAL A 116 -8.16 -10.79 -1.83
N ASN A 117 -7.78 -9.52 -1.75
CA ASN A 117 -7.92 -8.72 -0.54
C ASN A 117 -9.05 -7.72 -0.65
N LEU A 118 -9.68 -7.40 0.49
CA LEU A 118 -10.70 -6.36 0.58
C LEU A 118 -10.10 -5.03 1.07
N TYR A 119 -10.55 -3.95 0.43
CA TYR A 119 -10.30 -2.58 0.85
C TYR A 119 -11.63 -1.88 1.13
N GLN A 120 -11.69 -1.04 2.17
CA GLN A 120 -12.87 -0.24 2.52
C GLN A 120 -12.46 1.19 2.86
N LYS A 121 -13.39 2.12 2.71
CA LYS A 121 -13.13 3.51 3.08
C LYS A 121 -12.93 3.64 4.57
N ASP A 122 -11.88 4.32 4.98
CA ASP A 122 -11.79 4.81 6.35
C ASP A 122 -12.66 6.05 6.48
N LEU A 123 -13.77 5.92 7.23
CA LEU A 123 -14.67 7.04 7.50
C LEU A 123 -14.14 7.99 8.58
N VAL A 124 -13.12 7.57 9.34
CA VAL A 124 -12.64 8.24 10.54
C VAL A 124 -11.37 9.04 10.25
N ASN A 125 -10.44 8.52 9.45
CA ASN A 125 -9.14 9.16 9.24
C ASN A 125 -9.00 9.77 7.84
N ARG A 126 -9.67 10.90 7.59
CA ARG A 126 -9.51 11.66 6.33
C ARG A 126 -8.14 12.32 6.18
N HIS A 127 -7.32 12.37 7.24
CA HIS A 127 -6.10 13.17 7.29
C HIS A 127 -4.79 12.38 7.13
N HIS A 128 -4.75 11.05 7.33
CA HIS A 128 -3.51 10.27 7.29
C HIS A 128 -3.43 9.20 6.19
N TRP A 129 -4.40 9.15 5.29
CA TRP A 129 -4.58 8.00 4.41
C TRP A 129 -3.42 7.72 3.44
N ARG A 130 -2.64 8.75 3.06
CA ARG A 130 -1.44 8.60 2.21
C ARG A 130 -0.29 7.82 2.86
N ALA A 131 -0.38 7.47 4.14
CA ALA A 131 0.71 6.82 4.87
C ALA A 131 0.74 5.29 4.78
N THR A 132 -0.38 4.63 4.45
CA THR A 132 -0.54 3.17 4.71
C THR A 132 -0.62 2.30 3.44
N ILE A 133 -0.88 2.88 2.27
CA ILE A 133 -0.79 2.12 1.01
C ILE A 133 0.69 2.05 0.62
N SER A 134 1.28 0.85 0.75
CA SER A 134 2.68 0.61 0.41
C SER A 134 3.00 1.19 -0.96
N ARG A 135 3.90 2.18 -0.97
CA ARG A 135 4.43 2.78 -2.20
C ARG A 135 4.94 1.66 -3.13
N PRO A 136 4.76 1.79 -4.45
CA PRO A 136 5.46 0.92 -5.39
C PRO A 136 6.95 0.89 -5.03
N ALA A 137 7.58 -0.29 -5.09
CA ALA A 137 9.00 -0.44 -4.73
C ALA A 137 9.95 0.39 -5.61
N GLU A 138 9.45 1.03 -6.66
CA GLU A 138 10.18 1.91 -7.57
C GLU A 138 10.36 3.33 -7.03
N GLU A 139 9.62 3.74 -5.99
CA GLU A 139 9.68 5.09 -5.41
C GLU A 139 10.39 5.08 -4.05
N ILE A 140 11.64 4.58 -4.03
CA ILE A 140 12.57 4.83 -2.94
C ILE A 140 13.49 5.96 -3.40
N ASP A 141 13.22 7.17 -2.96
CA ASP A 141 14.21 8.25 -3.02
C ASP A 141 15.33 7.86 -2.05
N ILE A 142 16.41 7.28 -2.59
CA ILE A 142 17.67 7.12 -1.87
C ILE A 142 18.33 8.49 -1.92
N PRO A 143 18.34 9.29 -0.83
CA PRO A 143 19.13 10.51 -0.83
C PRO A 143 20.58 10.14 -1.11
N ALA A 144 21.11 10.65 -2.21
CA ALA A 144 22.52 10.52 -2.54
C ALA A 144 23.34 11.04 -1.36
N LYS A 145 24.18 10.15 -0.82
CA LYS A 145 25.12 10.41 0.27
C LYS A 145 25.81 11.77 0.08
N PRO A 146 25.85 12.66 1.09
CA PRO A 146 26.72 13.83 1.03
C PRO A 146 28.16 13.37 0.84
N LYS A 147 28.84 13.93 -0.17
CA LYS A 147 30.27 13.72 -0.39
C LYS A 147 31.04 14.19 0.84
N GLU A 148 31.80 13.27 1.43
CA GLU A 148 32.89 13.59 2.35
C GLU A 148 33.79 14.65 1.70
N THR A 149 33.99 15.77 2.39
CA THR A 149 35.15 16.63 2.16
C THR A 149 35.99 16.56 3.42
N ALA A 150 37.13 15.90 3.30
CA ALA A 150 38.10 15.73 4.36
C ALA A 150 38.88 17.04 4.62
N SER A 151 38.89 17.43 5.89
CA SER A 151 39.92 18.09 6.72
C SER A 151 41.07 18.88 6.07
N GLN A 152 41.27 20.11 6.58
CA GLN A 152 42.52 20.70 7.16
C GLN A 152 42.26 22.22 7.29
N GLN A 153 42.49 22.94 8.39
CA GLN A 153 43.72 23.04 9.17
C GLN A 153 43.47 23.78 10.50
N LEU A 154 44.09 23.29 11.58
CA LEU A 154 44.28 23.98 12.86
C LEU A 154 45.31 25.11 12.72
N SER A 155 45.10 26.24 13.41
CA SER A 155 46.20 27.10 13.87
C SER A 155 45.87 27.73 15.22
N ASN A 156 46.64 27.32 16.24
CA ASN A 156 46.68 27.95 17.56
C ASN A 156 47.72 29.08 17.58
N ASN A 157 47.50 30.10 18.44
CA ASN A 157 48.43 30.76 19.39
C ASN A 157 47.90 32.18 19.72
N SER A 158 47.40 32.46 20.93
CA SER A 158 48.10 32.85 22.19
C SER A 158 48.24 34.37 22.37
N LEU A 159 47.63 34.95 23.42
CA LEU A 159 48.26 36.01 24.22
C LEU A 159 47.63 36.11 25.62
N ALA A 160 48.51 36.16 26.62
CA ALA A 160 48.24 36.18 28.06
C ALA A 160 47.83 37.56 28.59
N GLN A 161 47.15 37.58 29.75
CA GLN A 161 47.24 38.56 30.86
C GLN A 161 46.34 38.03 31.99
N GLU A 162 46.88 37.59 33.14
CA GLU A 162 47.11 38.42 34.35
C GLU A 162 45.80 39.09 34.80
N THR A 163 45.19 38.86 35.97
CA THR A 163 45.74 38.89 37.33
C THR A 163 44.73 38.32 38.36
N GLU A 164 45.28 37.82 39.46
CA GLU A 164 44.77 37.63 40.83
C GLU A 164 43.45 38.35 41.22
N ASN A 165 42.55 37.65 41.94
CA ASN A 165 42.43 37.79 43.40
C ASN A 165 41.28 36.99 44.04
N LEU A 166 41.68 36.15 45.00
CA LEU A 166 41.15 35.97 46.36
C LEU A 166 39.65 35.71 46.67
N SER A 167 39.49 34.63 47.47
CA SER A 167 38.61 34.49 48.66
C SER A 167 37.12 34.22 48.42
N ARG A 168 36.67 32.97 48.59
CA ARG A 168 36.28 32.29 49.85
C ARG A 168 34.85 32.58 50.32
N ARG A 169 34.11 31.48 50.48
CA ARG A 169 33.14 31.16 51.56
C ARG A 169 31.83 31.96 51.56
N SER A 170 30.73 31.33 51.14
CA SER A 170 29.83 30.50 51.97
C SER A 170 29.00 31.31 52.97
N ASP A 171 27.71 31.42 52.61
CA ASP A 171 26.55 31.07 53.42
C ASP A 171 26.12 31.92 54.63
N THR A 172 24.79 32.03 54.72
CA THR A 172 23.90 32.41 55.84
C THR A 172 23.77 33.88 56.31
N GLY A 173 22.50 34.33 56.43
CA GLY A 173 22.15 35.49 57.27
C GLY A 173 20.80 36.19 56.99
N VAL A 174 19.69 35.51 57.26
CA VAL A 174 18.45 35.98 57.94
C VAL A 174 18.02 37.46 57.82
N VAL A 175 16.80 37.69 57.32
CA VAL A 175 15.65 38.24 58.10
C VAL A 175 14.39 37.49 57.69
#